data_AF-R6MC54-F1
#
_entry.id   AF-R6MC54-F1
#
_cell.length_a   1.000
_cell.length_b   1.000
_cell.length_c   1.000
_cell.angle_alpha   90.00
_cell.angle_beta   90.00
_cell.angle_gamma   90.00
#
_symmetry.space_group_name_H-M   'P 1'
#
loop_
_entity.id
_entity.type
_entity.pdbx_description
1 polymer ?
#
loop_
_entity_poly.entity_id
_entity_poly.type
_entity_poly.pdbx_seq_one_letter_code
_entity_poly.pdbx_strand_id
1 'polypeptide(L)'
;MKETLIYKLNKHNIYYISTPSYGFYILVPFTDYTDTNIVLRLKGNYQSYDLNKNSLESVTEELINYYKSIDNYNVTLVLPIFYDGILDRIRTVEDLVLYQRLDGYLGNIFNNAYAFLTKNNIKVNSNIYIINNDSFKTFTNWFVSRYNNRIEYKTILELVKQSDHFNSYDMVETPSINFVVGKNEEPKLDKTVEIETETFNSMTRDIVDTESKKKETFQSNKKNNAGFVSYILLGVVSFVVSMLLLFLFIK
;
A
#
# COMPACT_ATOMS: atom_id res chain seq x y z
N MET A 1 -23.29 11.28 7.46
CA MET A 1 -22.43 10.11 7.18
C MET A 1 -23.29 9.10 6.44
N LYS A 2 -22.82 8.55 5.32
CA LYS A 2 -23.53 7.51 4.56
C LYS A 2 -22.75 6.20 4.65
N GLU A 3 -23.43 5.13 5.04
CA GLU A 3 -22.90 3.76 5.09
C GLU A 3 -23.36 3.02 3.83
N THR A 4 -22.47 2.30 3.16
CA THR A 4 -22.80 1.55 1.94
C THR A 4 -22.04 0.23 1.93
N LEU A 5 -22.76 -0.89 1.81
CA LEU A 5 -22.13 -2.20 1.59
C LEU A 5 -21.58 -2.23 0.16
N ILE A 6 -20.29 -2.49 0.02
CA ILE A 6 -19.60 -2.58 -1.29
C ILE A 6 -19.56 -4.03 -1.76
N TYR A 7 -19.11 -4.93 -0.89
CA TYR A 7 -18.95 -6.34 -1.24
C TYR A 7 -18.96 -7.23 0.02
N LYS A 8 -19.31 -8.50 -0.16
CA LYS A 8 -19.26 -9.53 0.88
C LYS A 8 -18.19 -10.55 0.52
N LEU A 9 -17.12 -10.63 1.31
CA LEU A 9 -16.14 -11.72 1.25
C LEU A 9 -16.66 -12.91 2.06
N ASN A 10 -15.82 -13.93 2.25
CA ASN A 10 -16.24 -15.15 2.94
C ASN A 10 -16.45 -14.91 4.44
N LYS A 11 -15.55 -14.15 5.09
CA LYS A 11 -15.62 -13.87 6.53
C LYS A 11 -15.81 -12.40 6.89
N HIS A 12 -15.53 -11.50 5.95
CA HIS A 12 -15.68 -10.06 6.13
C HIS A 12 -16.62 -9.42 5.09
N ASN A 13 -17.25 -8.33 5.49
CA ASN A 13 -17.96 -7.42 4.60
C ASN A 13 -17.14 -6.14 4.42
N ILE A 14 -17.08 -5.65 3.18
CA ILE A 14 -16.44 -4.37 2.86
C ILE A 14 -17.54 -3.31 2.84
N TYR A 15 -17.44 -2.34 3.75
CA TYR A 15 -18.31 -1.17 3.75
C TYR A 15 -17.54 0.08 3.36
N TYR A 16 -18.23 1.01 2.72
CA TYR A 16 -17.78 2.36 2.50
C TYR A 16 -18.56 3.33 3.39
N ILE A 17 -17.83 4.15 4.13
CA ILE A 17 -18.37 5.19 4.98
C ILE A 17 -17.92 6.54 4.43
N SER A 18 -18.87 7.35 3.97
CA SER A 18 -18.58 8.64 3.33
C SER A 18 -19.10 9.84 4.11
N THR A 19 -18.30 10.91 4.05
CA THR A 19 -18.59 12.25 4.54
C THR A 19 -18.29 13.27 3.43
N PRO A 20 -18.62 14.57 3.61
CA PRO A 20 -18.27 15.60 2.63
C PRO A 20 -16.76 15.83 2.44
N SER A 21 -15.92 15.51 3.43
CA SER A 21 -14.48 15.86 3.41
C SER A 21 -13.55 14.66 3.26
N TYR A 22 -14.01 13.48 3.64
CA TYR A 22 -13.27 12.23 3.55
C TYR A 22 -14.23 11.04 3.42
N GLY A 23 -13.70 9.93 2.92
CA GLY A 23 -14.35 8.63 2.96
C GLY A 23 -13.39 7.58 3.50
N PHE A 24 -13.88 6.43 3.90
CA PHE A 24 -13.03 5.29 4.20
C PHE A 24 -13.75 3.98 3.95
N TYR A 25 -12.99 2.97 3.51
CA TYR A 25 -13.43 1.59 3.52
C TYR A 25 -13.09 0.95 4.84
N ILE A 26 -13.98 0.09 5.33
CA ILE A 26 -13.78 -0.70 6.53
C ILE A 26 -14.12 -2.15 6.23
N LEU A 27 -13.16 -3.03 6.53
CA LEU A 27 -13.32 -4.49 6.46
C LEU A 27 -13.88 -5.00 7.78
N VAL A 28 -15.11 -5.52 7.77
CA VAL A 28 -15.87 -5.80 9.00
C VAL A 28 -16.15 -7.29 9.11
N PRO A 29 -15.69 -7.96 10.18
CA PRO A 29 -15.97 -9.38 10.37
C PRO A 29 -17.47 -9.61 10.57
N PHE A 30 -18.04 -10.69 10.02
CA PHE A 30 -19.48 -10.93 10.14
C PHE A 30 -19.89 -12.35 10.56
N THR A 31 -18.98 -13.33 10.60
CA THR A 31 -19.30 -14.72 10.99
C THR A 31 -18.49 -15.23 12.17
N ASP A 32 -17.18 -15.00 12.18
CA ASP A 32 -16.25 -15.79 13.00
C ASP A 32 -15.63 -15.00 14.16
N TYR A 33 -15.80 -13.67 14.20
CA TYR A 33 -15.12 -12.79 15.15
C TYR A 33 -16.10 -11.87 15.88
N THR A 34 -16.05 -11.89 17.21
CA THR A 34 -16.89 -11.06 18.08
C THR A 34 -16.18 -9.78 18.55
N ASP A 35 -14.87 -9.73 18.41
CA ASP A 35 -14.04 -8.59 18.76
C ASP A 35 -12.93 -8.37 17.71
N THR A 36 -12.38 -7.15 17.66
CA THR A 36 -11.36 -6.78 16.67
C THR A 36 -10.57 -5.55 17.09
N ASN A 37 -9.39 -5.37 16.49
CA ASN A 37 -8.63 -4.13 16.52
C ASN A 37 -8.86 -3.34 15.22
N ILE A 38 -9.00 -2.03 15.34
CA ILE A 38 -8.99 -1.16 14.17
C ILE A 38 -7.55 -1.08 13.64
N VAL A 39 -7.38 -1.39 12.36
CA VAL A 39 -6.08 -1.31 11.67
C VAL A 39 -6.17 -0.24 10.59
N LEU A 40 -5.29 0.74 10.59
CA LEU A 40 -5.21 1.79 9.58
C LEU A 40 -4.11 1.47 8.56
N ARG A 41 -4.40 1.67 7.27
CA ARG A 41 -3.37 1.73 6.23
C ARG A 41 -3.55 2.92 5.32
N LEU A 42 -2.55 3.80 5.30
CA LEU A 42 -2.42 4.86 4.31
C LEU A 42 -1.76 4.29 3.04
N LYS A 43 -2.32 4.61 1.87
CA LYS A 43 -1.80 4.16 0.56
C LYS A 43 -1.55 5.37 -0.34
N GLY A 44 -0.41 5.35 -1.03
CA GLY A 44 -0.05 6.41 -1.98
C GLY A 44 -0.89 6.38 -3.26
N ASN A 45 -1.37 5.20 -3.66
CA ASN A 45 -2.23 5.00 -4.82
C ASN A 45 -3.73 5.06 -4.46
N TYR A 46 -4.12 5.84 -3.45
CA TYR A 46 -5.49 5.86 -2.94
C TYR A 46 -6.54 6.27 -3.99
N GLN A 47 -6.10 6.95 -5.07
CA GLN A 47 -6.98 7.30 -6.17
C GLN A 47 -7.50 6.08 -6.93
N SER A 48 -6.87 4.89 -6.84
CA SER A 48 -7.35 3.67 -7.53
C SER A 48 -8.66 3.15 -6.95
N TYR A 49 -8.93 3.42 -5.67
CA TYR A 49 -10.13 2.99 -4.97
C TYR A 49 -11.04 4.15 -4.56
N ASP A 50 -10.90 5.33 -5.17
CA ASP A 50 -11.78 6.49 -4.92
C ASP A 50 -13.04 6.42 -5.82
N LEU A 51 -14.21 6.24 -5.21
CA LEU A 51 -15.51 6.20 -5.90
C LEU A 51 -15.91 7.54 -6.56
N ASN A 52 -15.25 8.66 -6.22
CA ASN A 52 -15.48 9.92 -6.93
C ASN A 52 -14.73 9.98 -8.26
N LYS A 53 -13.77 9.07 -8.48
CA LYS A 53 -12.89 9.06 -9.65
C LYS A 53 -13.07 7.82 -10.54
N ASN A 54 -13.58 6.73 -9.98
CA ASN A 54 -13.68 5.44 -10.65
C ASN A 54 -15.09 4.86 -10.52
N SER A 55 -15.43 3.90 -11.38
CA SER A 55 -16.70 3.18 -11.30
C SER A 55 -16.74 2.28 -10.05
N LEU A 56 -17.95 1.99 -9.56
CA LEU A 56 -18.15 1.07 -8.44
C LEU A 56 -17.54 -0.31 -8.71
N GLU A 57 -17.67 -0.81 -9.95
CA GLU A 57 -17.12 -2.11 -10.37
C GLU A 57 -15.59 -2.13 -10.24
N SER A 58 -14.90 -1.16 -10.84
CA SER A 58 -13.44 -1.04 -10.79
C SER A 58 -12.91 -0.90 -9.35
N VAL A 59 -13.56 -0.08 -8.53
CA VAL A 59 -13.20 0.05 -7.10
C VAL A 59 -13.46 -1.24 -6.34
N THR A 60 -14.55 -1.94 -6.63
CA THR A 60 -14.89 -3.20 -5.96
C THR A 60 -13.84 -4.28 -6.25
N GLU A 61 -13.40 -4.42 -7.52
CA GLU A 61 -12.34 -5.36 -7.89
C GLU A 61 -11.00 -5.05 -7.20
N GLU A 62 -10.60 -3.77 -7.15
CA GLU A 62 -9.40 -3.32 -6.46
C GLU A 62 -9.46 -3.69 -4.96
N LEU A 63 -10.59 -3.43 -4.30
CA LEU A 63 -10.79 -3.74 -2.89
C LEU A 63 -10.83 -5.26 -2.63
N ILE A 64 -11.47 -6.06 -3.48
CA ILE A 64 -11.47 -7.52 -3.37
C ILE A 64 -10.04 -8.05 -3.48
N ASN A 65 -9.30 -7.61 -4.49
CA ASN A 65 -7.91 -8.04 -4.68
C ASN A 65 -7.02 -7.69 -3.51
N TYR A 66 -7.29 -6.58 -2.86
CA TYR A 66 -6.57 -6.13 -1.70
C TYR A 66 -6.93 -6.91 -0.43
N TYR A 67 -8.23 -7.06 -0.14
CA TYR A 67 -8.71 -7.66 1.10
C TYR A 67 -8.74 -9.19 1.11
N LYS A 68 -8.77 -9.86 -0.05
CA LYS A 68 -8.85 -11.34 -0.13
C LYS A 68 -7.73 -12.05 0.65
N SER A 69 -6.53 -11.46 0.68
CA SER A 69 -5.37 -12.03 1.37
C SER A 69 -5.49 -12.00 2.89
N ILE A 70 -6.37 -11.15 3.43
CA ILE A 70 -6.57 -11.00 4.87
C ILE A 70 -7.95 -11.42 5.36
N ASP A 71 -8.85 -11.85 4.46
CA ASP A 71 -10.23 -12.24 4.81
C ASP A 71 -10.29 -13.38 5.84
N ASN A 72 -9.26 -14.23 5.89
CA ASN A 72 -9.23 -15.34 6.84
C ASN A 72 -8.78 -14.97 8.26
N TYR A 73 -8.38 -13.72 8.52
CA TYR A 73 -7.82 -13.29 9.81
C TYR A 73 -8.70 -12.25 10.49
N ASN A 74 -8.63 -12.18 11.82
CA ASN A 74 -9.37 -11.17 12.60
C ASN A 74 -8.76 -9.78 12.46
N VAL A 75 -8.96 -9.13 11.31
CA VAL A 75 -8.35 -7.84 10.98
C VAL A 75 -9.40 -6.88 10.44
N THR A 76 -9.73 -5.85 11.23
CA THR A 76 -10.58 -4.75 10.75
C THR A 76 -9.75 -3.64 10.12
N LEU A 77 -9.44 -3.83 8.83
CA LEU A 77 -8.62 -2.90 8.06
C LEU A 77 -9.43 -1.73 7.49
N VAL A 78 -8.97 -0.52 7.83
CA VAL A 78 -9.51 0.78 7.40
C VAL A 78 -8.60 1.40 6.36
N LEU A 79 -9.18 1.73 5.20
CA LEU A 79 -8.52 2.43 4.10
C LEU A 79 -9.16 3.81 3.89
N PRO A 80 -8.52 4.89 4.34
CA PRO A 80 -9.07 6.23 4.16
C PRO A 80 -8.81 6.80 2.77
N ILE A 81 -9.69 7.72 2.38
CA ILE A 81 -9.60 8.60 1.22
C ILE A 81 -9.84 10.02 1.71
N PHE A 82 -8.93 10.92 1.38
CA PHE A 82 -9.04 12.34 1.72
C PHE A 82 -9.17 13.14 0.43
N TYR A 83 -10.26 13.90 0.29
CA TYR A 83 -10.59 14.56 -0.97
C TYR A 83 -9.77 15.83 -1.24
N ASP A 84 -9.07 16.33 -0.22
CA ASP A 84 -8.22 17.53 -0.29
C ASP A 84 -6.78 17.23 -0.75
N GLY A 85 -6.46 15.97 -1.06
CA GLY A 85 -5.13 15.55 -1.51
C GLY A 85 -4.06 15.61 -0.42
N ILE A 86 -4.43 15.62 0.86
CA ILE A 86 -3.47 15.72 1.96
C ILE A 86 -2.41 14.61 1.94
N LEU A 87 -2.76 13.39 1.50
CA LEU A 87 -1.82 12.27 1.40
C LEU A 87 -0.69 12.55 0.42
N ASP A 88 -0.96 13.15 -0.73
CA ASP A 88 0.10 13.46 -1.71
C ASP A 88 1.09 14.49 -1.15
N ARG A 89 0.61 15.42 -0.32
CA ARG A 89 1.44 16.47 0.29
C ARG A 89 2.31 15.94 1.43
N ILE A 90 1.75 15.13 2.34
CA ILE A 90 2.52 14.65 3.51
C ILE A 90 3.62 13.64 3.16
N ARG A 91 3.60 13.08 1.94
CA ARG A 91 4.68 12.23 1.41
C ARG A 91 5.96 13.00 1.08
N THR A 92 5.81 14.29 0.79
CA THR A 92 6.90 15.12 0.24
C THR A 92 7.28 16.27 1.16
N VAL A 93 6.40 16.66 2.08
CA VAL A 93 6.59 17.81 2.97
C VAL A 93 6.32 17.41 4.42
N GLU A 94 7.30 17.72 5.28
CA GLU A 94 7.13 17.68 6.73
C GLU A 94 6.53 19.00 7.21
N ASP A 95 5.21 19.05 7.32
CA ASP A 95 4.47 20.23 7.76
C ASP A 95 3.51 19.85 8.89
N LEU A 96 3.77 20.40 10.07
CA LEU A 96 2.99 20.12 11.28
C LEU A 96 1.52 20.53 11.12
N VAL A 97 1.21 21.56 10.33
CA VAL A 97 -0.18 21.97 10.07
C VAL A 97 -0.91 20.90 9.25
N LEU A 98 -0.23 20.30 8.26
CA LEU A 98 -0.79 19.16 7.52
C LEU A 98 -0.93 17.94 8.41
N TYR A 99 0.03 17.67 9.29
CA TYR A 99 -0.03 16.53 10.21
C TYR A 99 -1.19 16.66 11.18
N GLN A 100 -1.40 17.85 11.76
CA GLN A 100 -2.54 18.14 12.63
C GLN A 100 -3.87 18.04 11.90
N ARG A 101 -3.93 18.46 10.62
CA ARG A 101 -5.16 18.30 9.81
C ARG A 101 -5.45 16.82 9.55
N LEU A 102 -4.44 16.03 9.20
CA LEU A 102 -4.59 14.58 8.99
C LEU A 102 -4.96 13.86 10.29
N ASP A 103 -4.34 14.22 11.42
CA ASP A 103 -4.69 13.76 12.77
C ASP A 103 -6.19 13.99 13.05
N GLY A 104 -6.68 15.20 12.78
CA GLY A 104 -8.11 15.52 12.90
C GLY A 104 -9.01 14.62 12.05
N TYR A 105 -8.63 14.31 10.81
CA TYR A 105 -9.40 13.36 10.00
C TYR A 105 -9.33 11.93 10.55
N LEU A 106 -8.15 11.46 10.94
CA LEU A 106 -7.97 10.11 11.48
C LEU A 106 -8.74 9.91 12.79
N GLY A 107 -8.74 10.90 13.69
CA GLY A 107 -9.55 10.86 14.90
C GLY A 107 -11.04 10.68 14.60
N ASN A 108 -11.57 11.42 13.61
CA ASN A 108 -12.95 11.25 13.17
C ASN A 108 -13.19 9.87 12.52
N ILE A 109 -12.27 9.39 11.69
CA ILE A 109 -12.35 8.06 11.07
C ILE A 109 -12.38 6.96 12.13
N PHE A 110 -11.52 7.02 13.14
CA PHE A 110 -11.49 6.03 14.21
C PHE A 110 -12.77 6.05 15.05
N ASN A 111 -13.31 7.23 15.37
CA ASN A 111 -14.56 7.35 16.10
C ASN A 111 -15.74 6.79 15.27
N ASN A 112 -15.79 7.08 13.97
CA ASN A 112 -16.82 6.55 13.08
C ASN A 112 -16.69 5.04 12.89
N ALA A 113 -15.48 4.51 12.72
CA ALA A 113 -15.22 3.08 12.65
C ALA A 113 -15.65 2.38 13.94
N TYR A 114 -15.30 2.92 15.11
CA TYR A 114 -15.73 2.40 16.41
C TYR A 114 -17.26 2.38 16.53
N ALA A 115 -17.93 3.49 16.20
CA ALA A 115 -19.39 3.58 16.25
C ALA A 115 -20.04 2.58 15.28
N PHE A 116 -19.48 2.40 14.08
CA PHE A 116 -19.98 1.45 13.10
C PHE A 116 -19.83 0.01 13.58
N LEU A 117 -18.66 -0.38 14.10
CA LEU A 117 -18.40 -1.74 14.58
C LEU A 117 -19.28 -2.09 15.78
N THR A 118 -19.38 -1.19 16.75
CA THR A 118 -20.21 -1.41 17.96
C THR A 118 -21.69 -1.50 17.64
N LYS A 119 -22.20 -0.68 16.70
CA LYS A 119 -23.56 -0.80 16.16
C LYS A 119 -23.83 -2.18 15.52
N ASN A 120 -22.80 -2.82 14.98
CA ASN A 120 -22.87 -4.16 14.41
C ASN A 120 -22.50 -5.28 15.42
N ASN A 121 -22.55 -4.99 16.73
CA ASN A 121 -22.27 -5.93 17.82
C ASN A 121 -20.83 -6.50 17.83
N ILE A 122 -19.87 -5.77 17.27
CA ILE A 122 -18.45 -6.13 17.31
C ILE A 122 -17.78 -5.33 18.43
N LYS A 123 -17.15 -6.02 19.36
CA LYS A 123 -16.37 -5.39 20.43
C LYS A 123 -15.05 -4.85 19.87
N VAL A 124 -14.76 -3.58 20.10
CA VAL A 124 -13.53 -2.95 19.59
C VAL A 124 -12.48 -2.88 20.70
N ASN A 125 -11.32 -3.47 20.45
CA ASN A 125 -10.19 -3.43 21.36
C ASN A 125 -9.61 -2.00 21.46
N SER A 126 -8.99 -1.66 22.59
CA SER A 126 -8.47 -0.31 22.85
C SER A 126 -7.40 0.12 21.85
N ASN A 127 -6.53 -0.83 21.49
CA ASN A 127 -5.36 -0.58 20.66
C ASN A 127 -5.76 -0.44 19.19
N ILE A 128 -5.16 0.56 18.55
CA ILE A 128 -5.28 0.81 17.12
C ILE A 128 -3.92 0.50 16.49
N TYR A 129 -3.93 -0.26 15.41
CA TYR A 129 -2.71 -0.61 14.70
C TYR A 129 -2.57 0.22 13.44
N ILE A 130 -1.34 0.65 13.14
CA ILE A 130 -0.99 1.30 11.88
C ILE A 130 -0.06 0.38 11.11
N ILE A 131 -0.45 0.05 9.88
CA ILE A 131 0.43 -0.70 8.98
C ILE A 131 1.52 0.25 8.48
N ASN A 132 2.77 -0.11 8.76
CA ASN A 132 3.92 0.65 8.29
C ASN A 132 3.93 0.72 6.75
N ASN A 133 4.20 1.91 6.22
CA ASN A 133 4.37 2.18 4.81
C ASN A 133 5.43 3.25 4.66
N ASP A 134 6.50 2.95 3.93
CA ASP A 134 7.64 3.84 3.76
C ASP A 134 7.24 5.21 3.19
N SER A 135 6.21 5.24 2.33
CA SER A 135 5.69 6.49 1.76
C SER A 135 5.16 7.48 2.81
N PHE A 136 4.75 7.00 3.99
CA PHE A 136 4.17 7.84 5.05
C PHE A 136 4.90 7.68 6.38
N LYS A 137 6.13 7.17 6.37
CA LYS A 137 6.91 6.84 7.58
C LYS A 137 7.05 8.02 8.53
N THR A 138 7.40 9.22 8.04
CA THR A 138 7.54 10.40 8.89
C THR A 138 6.24 10.76 9.61
N PHE A 139 5.13 10.89 8.87
CA PHE A 139 3.83 11.21 9.48
C PHE A 139 3.39 10.13 10.48
N THR A 140 3.47 8.86 10.07
CA THR A 140 3.04 7.77 10.94
C THR A 140 3.90 7.71 12.21
N ASN A 141 5.20 8.01 12.13
CA ASN A 141 6.10 7.96 13.29
C ASN A 141 5.72 9.05 14.28
N TRP A 142 5.49 10.26 13.76
CA TRP A 142 4.98 11.37 14.54
C TRP A 142 3.64 11.04 15.21
N PHE A 143 2.72 10.43 14.46
CA PHE A 143 1.38 10.09 14.94
C PHE A 143 1.40 8.99 16.02
N VAL A 144 2.18 7.92 15.81
CA VAL A 144 2.38 6.84 16.80
C VAL A 144 3.06 7.38 18.05
N SER A 145 4.09 8.22 17.90
CA SER A 145 4.76 8.85 19.06
C SER A 145 3.81 9.72 19.88
N ARG A 146 2.88 10.43 19.22
CA ARG A 146 1.90 11.29 19.88
C ARG A 146 0.85 10.51 20.68
N TYR A 147 0.49 9.31 20.22
CA TYR A 147 -0.58 8.48 20.79
C TYR A 147 -0.09 7.08 21.20
N ASN A 148 1.14 6.99 21.71
CA ASN A 148 1.84 5.73 21.99
C ASN A 148 1.15 4.82 23.03
N ASN A 149 0.22 5.36 23.81
CA ASN A 149 -0.58 4.62 24.78
C ASN A 149 -1.72 3.81 24.14
N ARG A 150 -2.03 4.07 22.87
CA ARG A 150 -3.16 3.48 22.16
C ARG A 150 -2.84 3.04 20.74
N ILE A 151 -1.86 3.67 20.10
CA ILE A 151 -1.54 3.46 18.70
C ILE A 151 -0.16 2.80 18.60
N GLU A 152 -0.10 1.69 17.89
CA GLU A 152 1.13 0.90 17.70
C GLU A 152 1.34 0.59 16.21
N TYR A 153 2.60 0.41 15.83
CA TYR A 153 2.95 -0.16 14.54
C TYR A 153 2.74 -1.68 14.53
N LYS A 154 2.18 -2.18 13.44
CA LYS A 154 2.18 -3.62 13.13
C LYS A 154 2.39 -3.82 11.63
N THR A 155 3.17 -4.83 11.28
CA THR A 155 3.17 -5.39 9.94
C THR A 155 1.91 -6.23 9.72
N ILE A 156 1.53 -6.45 8.46
CA ILE A 156 0.42 -7.37 8.14
C ILE A 156 0.73 -8.78 8.68
N LEU A 157 1.98 -9.22 8.61
CA LEU A 157 2.40 -10.52 9.12
C LEU A 157 2.19 -10.64 10.64
N GLU A 158 2.51 -9.60 11.41
CA GLU A 158 2.26 -9.61 12.87
C GLU A 158 0.77 -9.66 13.19
N LEU A 159 -0.06 -8.91 12.45
CA LEU A 159 -1.52 -8.93 12.62
C LEU A 159 -2.09 -10.32 12.32
N VAL A 160 -1.59 -10.95 11.26
CA VAL A 160 -1.96 -12.32 10.86
C VAL A 160 -1.55 -13.34 11.93
N LYS A 161 -0.32 -13.25 12.47
CA LYS A 161 0.17 -14.14 13.53
C LYS A 161 -0.58 -14.01 14.85
N GLN A 162 -1.15 -12.84 15.13
CA GLN A 162 -1.98 -12.60 16.32
C GLN A 162 -3.39 -13.18 16.18
N SER A 163 -3.80 -13.59 14.97
CA SER A 163 -5.08 -14.24 14.76
C SER A 163 -4.97 -15.72 15.11
N ASP A 164 -5.97 -16.24 15.86
CA ASP A 164 -6.06 -17.66 16.25
C ASP A 164 -6.06 -18.65 15.07
N HIS A 165 -6.23 -18.15 13.84
CA HIS A 165 -6.21 -18.92 12.60
C HIS A 165 -4.84 -18.93 11.89
N PHE A 166 -3.76 -18.47 12.52
CA PHE A 166 -2.41 -18.68 11.99
C PHE A 166 -1.99 -20.14 12.14
N ASN A 167 -2.43 -20.99 11.20
CA ASN A 167 -1.84 -22.31 11.04
C ASN A 167 -0.51 -22.15 10.29
N SER A 168 0.54 -22.81 10.78
CA SER A 168 1.94 -22.74 10.30
C SER A 168 2.17 -23.09 8.82
N TYR A 169 1.11 -23.35 8.04
CA TYR A 169 1.15 -23.91 6.70
C TYR A 169 0.77 -22.92 5.58
N ASP A 170 0.32 -21.69 5.89
CA ASP A 170 0.07 -20.64 4.88
C ASP A 170 1.34 -19.82 4.53
N MET A 171 2.49 -20.22 5.05
CA MET A 171 3.78 -19.79 4.49
C MET A 171 4.01 -20.60 3.21
N VAL A 172 3.35 -20.18 2.13
CA VAL A 172 3.64 -20.66 0.78
C VAL A 172 5.14 -20.47 0.56
N GLU A 173 5.87 -21.58 0.52
CA GLU A 173 7.21 -21.62 -0.03
C GLU A 173 7.11 -21.13 -1.47
N THR A 174 7.45 -19.86 -1.68
CA THR A 174 7.76 -19.39 -3.01
C THR A 174 9.04 -20.12 -3.42
N PRO A 175 9.08 -20.82 -4.57
CA PRO A 175 10.27 -21.49 -5.04
C PRO A 175 11.24 -20.43 -5.57
N SER A 176 11.87 -19.65 -4.69
CA SER A 176 12.96 -18.70 -4.96
C SER A 176 13.56 -18.14 -3.67
N ILE A 177 13.88 -18.98 -2.67
CA ILE A 177 14.77 -18.60 -1.58
C ILE A 177 16.07 -19.39 -1.75
N ASN A 178 17.11 -18.72 -2.26
CA ASN A 178 18.46 -19.26 -2.22
C ASN A 178 18.96 -19.18 -0.77
N PHE A 179 19.02 -20.32 -0.09
CA PHE A 179 19.78 -20.46 1.14
C PHE A 179 21.26 -20.21 0.84
N VAL A 180 21.85 -19.17 1.42
CA VAL A 180 23.31 -19.08 1.51
C VAL A 180 23.75 -20.03 2.62
N VAL A 181 24.12 -21.25 2.24
CA VAL A 181 24.78 -22.20 3.13
C VAL A 181 26.15 -21.63 3.49
N GLY A 182 26.35 -21.32 4.77
CA GLY A 182 27.60 -20.76 5.29
C GLY A 182 28.80 -21.63 4.92
N LYS A 183 29.81 -21.00 4.31
CA LYS A 183 31.18 -21.50 4.38
C LYS A 183 31.84 -20.88 5.61
N ASN A 184 32.60 -21.69 6.34
CA ASN A 184 33.33 -21.33 7.56
C ASN A 184 34.48 -20.34 7.31
N GLU A 185 34.18 -19.14 6.85
CA GLU A 185 35.12 -18.02 6.85
C GLU A 185 34.40 -16.78 7.38
N GLU A 186 35.04 -16.07 8.31
CA GLU A 186 34.48 -14.87 8.93
C GLU A 186 34.12 -13.83 7.85
N PRO A 187 32.86 -13.37 7.79
CA PRO A 187 32.45 -12.40 6.80
C PRO A 187 33.12 -11.07 7.12
N LYS A 188 33.96 -10.58 6.20
CA LYS A 188 34.39 -9.18 6.21
C LYS A 188 33.15 -8.31 6.00
N LEU A 189 32.71 -7.66 7.08
CA LEU A 189 31.63 -6.68 7.08
C LEU A 189 32.06 -5.45 6.28
N ASP A 190 31.79 -5.48 4.97
CA ASP A 190 31.78 -4.27 4.15
C ASP A 190 30.33 -3.89 3.87
N LYS A 191 29.90 -2.81 4.53
CA LYS A 191 28.66 -2.03 4.36
C LYS A 191 27.36 -2.83 4.18
N THR A 192 26.57 -2.83 5.24
CA THR A 192 25.12 -3.05 5.23
C THR A 192 24.46 -2.25 4.09
N VAL A 193 24.14 -2.93 3.00
CA VAL A 193 23.17 -2.46 2.03
C VAL A 193 21.81 -2.66 2.70
N GLU A 194 21.11 -1.55 2.96
CA GLU A 194 19.69 -1.55 3.32
C GLU A 194 18.92 -2.30 2.22
N ILE A 195 18.44 -3.50 2.56
CA ILE A 195 17.47 -4.23 1.74
C ILE A 195 16.12 -4.09 2.44
N GLU A 196 15.45 -2.96 2.22
CA GLU A 196 13.99 -2.86 2.31
C GLU A 196 13.46 -2.73 0.89
N THR A 197 13.34 -3.87 0.19
CA THR A 197 12.65 -3.94 -1.09
C THR A 197 11.15 -3.84 -0.86
N GLU A 198 10.53 -2.87 -1.54
CA GLU A 198 9.10 -2.63 -1.69
C GLU A 198 8.32 -3.91 -2.08
N THR A 199 7.99 -4.78 -1.12
CA THR A 199 7.02 -5.87 -1.36
C THR A 199 5.61 -5.29 -1.25
N PHE A 200 5.11 -4.75 -2.36
CA PHE A 200 3.72 -4.87 -2.85
C PHE A 200 3.56 -4.00 -4.13
N ASN A 201 4.42 -4.23 -5.12
CA ASN A 201 4.24 -3.71 -6.49
C ASN A 201 4.78 -4.74 -7.50
N SER A 202 4.12 -5.89 -7.62
CA SER A 202 4.16 -6.74 -8.82
C SER A 202 3.26 -7.98 -8.64
N MET A 203 1.98 -7.88 -9.01
CA MET A 203 1.18 -9.04 -9.37
C MET A 203 0.11 -8.66 -10.41
N THR A 204 0.53 -7.90 -11.42
CA THR A 204 -0.23 -7.62 -12.65
C THR A 204 0.60 -7.98 -13.89
N ARG A 205 1.19 -9.18 -13.87
CA ARG A 205 1.71 -9.83 -15.08
C ARG A 205 1.41 -11.33 -15.18
N ASP A 206 0.37 -11.81 -14.49
CA ASP A 206 -0.19 -13.14 -14.77
C ASP A 206 -1.42 -13.00 -15.69
N ILE A 207 -1.20 -12.41 -16.87
CA ILE A 207 -2.07 -12.63 -18.02
C ILE A 207 -1.15 -12.87 -19.21
N VAL A 208 -1.05 -14.16 -19.55
CA VAL A 208 -0.57 -14.83 -20.77
C VAL A 208 0.41 -15.93 -20.36
N ASP A 209 -0.11 -17.05 -19.90
CA ASP A 209 0.47 -18.37 -20.20
C ASP A 209 -0.54 -19.48 -19.89
N THR A 210 -1.59 -19.52 -20.71
CA THR A 210 -2.29 -20.77 -21.02
C THR A 210 -2.44 -20.84 -22.53
N GLU A 211 -1.46 -21.44 -23.21
CA GLU A 211 -1.70 -22.47 -24.24
C GLU A 211 -0.37 -23.04 -24.79
N SER A 212 -0.09 -24.28 -24.40
CA SER A 212 0.46 -25.40 -25.19
C SER A 212 1.53 -25.17 -26.28
N LYS A 213 2.71 -25.73 -26.00
CA LYS A 213 3.55 -26.61 -26.86
C LYS A 213 3.57 -26.34 -28.38
N LYS A 214 4.75 -25.93 -28.89
CA LYS A 214 5.59 -26.74 -29.80
C LYS A 214 6.94 -26.07 -30.09
N LYS A 215 7.97 -26.91 -30.22
CA LYS A 215 9.33 -26.58 -30.69
C LYS A 215 9.27 -25.92 -32.07
N GLU A 216 10.09 -24.91 -32.32
CA GLU A 216 11.20 -24.94 -33.31
C GLU A 216 11.76 -23.55 -33.64
N THR A 217 13.11 -23.51 -33.68
CA THR A 217 14.02 -22.62 -34.44
C THR A 217 13.99 -21.10 -34.31
N PHE A 218 15.19 -20.60 -33.96
CA PHE A 218 15.72 -19.28 -34.24
C PHE A 218 15.41 -18.82 -35.68
N GLN A 219 14.85 -17.61 -35.81
CA GLN A 219 15.25 -16.68 -36.87
C GLN A 219 15.00 -15.24 -36.42
N SER A 220 16.04 -14.43 -36.59
CA SER A 220 16.03 -12.98 -36.38
C SER A 220 14.94 -12.32 -37.20
N ASN A 221 14.16 -11.42 -36.60
CA ASN A 221 13.62 -10.31 -37.37
C ASN A 221 13.53 -9.02 -36.54
N LYS A 222 14.28 -8.06 -37.06
CA LYS A 222 14.39 -6.65 -36.72
C LYS A 222 13.01 -6.00 -36.92
N LYS A 223 12.41 -5.46 -35.87
CA LYS A 223 11.40 -4.39 -36.00
C LYS A 223 11.67 -3.31 -34.96
N ASN A 224 11.80 -2.10 -35.49
CA ASN A 224 12.26 -0.89 -34.85
C ASN A 224 11.21 -0.40 -33.82
N ASN A 225 11.60 -0.32 -32.55
CA ASN A 225 10.96 0.58 -31.60
C ASN A 225 11.70 1.92 -31.66
N ALA A 226 11.18 2.82 -32.49
CA ALA A 226 11.39 4.24 -32.32
C ALA A 226 10.63 4.69 -31.05
N GLY A 227 11.31 5.42 -30.16
CA GLY A 227 10.63 6.12 -29.07
C GLY A 227 11.25 5.99 -27.68
N PHE A 228 12.56 6.06 -27.54
CA PHE A 228 13.17 6.52 -26.29
C PHE A 228 14.29 7.50 -26.63
N VAL A 229 13.93 8.78 -26.78
CA VAL A 229 14.91 9.85 -26.75
C VAL A 229 15.36 9.96 -25.30
N SER A 230 16.57 9.47 -25.00
CA SER A 230 17.17 9.62 -23.68
C SER A 230 17.29 11.12 -23.37
N TYR A 231 16.59 11.60 -22.34
CA TYR A 231 16.66 12.99 -21.88
C TYR A 231 18.10 13.43 -21.57
N ILE A 232 18.99 12.48 -21.29
CA ILE A 232 20.43 12.69 -21.13
C ILE A 232 21.06 13.20 -22.44
N LEU A 233 20.68 12.62 -23.59
CA LEU A 233 21.19 13.05 -24.90
C LEU A 233 20.72 14.47 -25.25
N LEU A 234 19.46 14.79 -24.92
CA LEU A 234 18.92 16.13 -25.12
C LEU A 234 19.64 17.17 -24.24
N GLY A 235 19.95 16.79 -22.99
CA GLY A 235 20.75 17.61 -22.07
C GLY A 235 22.16 17.89 -22.59
N VAL A 236 22.84 16.87 -23.14
CA VAL A 236 24.18 17.01 -23.70
C VAL A 236 24.18 17.92 -24.93
N VAL A 237 23.21 17.76 -25.84
CA VAL A 237 23.11 18.61 -27.04
C VAL A 237 22.82 20.06 -26.65
N SER A 238 21.89 20.29 -25.71
CA SER A 238 21.59 21.61 -25.16
C SER A 238 22.85 22.30 -24.60
N PHE A 239 23.62 21.58 -23.79
CA PHE A 239 24.84 22.11 -23.16
C PHE A 239 25.90 22.51 -24.20
N VAL A 240 26.14 21.66 -25.21
CA VAL A 240 27.12 21.94 -26.27
C VAL A 240 26.72 23.15 -27.12
N VAL A 241 25.43 23.28 -27.45
CA VAL A 241 24.94 24.44 -28.22
C VAL A 241 25.04 25.73 -27.42
N SER A 242 24.70 25.72 -26.13
CA SER A 242 24.88 26.88 -25.25
C SER A 242 26.34 27.30 -25.13
N MET A 243 27.27 26.34 -25.06
CA MET A 243 28.70 26.62 -24.96
C MET A 243 29.25 27.24 -26.27
N LEU A 244 28.80 26.75 -27.43
CA LEU A 244 29.13 27.32 -28.74
C LEU A 244 28.59 28.74 -28.92
N LEU A 245 27.37 29.01 -28.47
CA LEU A 245 26.79 30.36 -28.49
C LEU A 245 27.59 31.31 -27.60
N LEU A 246 27.95 30.89 -26.38
CA LEU A 246 28.81 31.66 -25.48
C LEU A 246 30.15 32.01 -26.13
N PHE A 247 30.75 31.07 -26.85
CA PHE A 247 32.01 31.30 -27.56
C PHE A 247 31.87 32.29 -28.74
N LEU A 248 30.71 32.32 -29.40
CA LEU A 248 30.40 33.30 -30.45
C LEU A 248 30.11 34.71 -29.91
N PHE A 249 29.58 34.84 -28.69
CA PHE A 249 29.27 36.13 -28.05
C PHE A 249 30.44 36.74 -27.26
N ILE A 250 31.52 35.98 -27.00
CA ILE A 250 32.73 36.45 -26.29
C ILE A 250 33.81 36.94 -27.27
N LYS A 251 33.46 37.24 -28.53
CA LYS A 251 34.34 37.89 -29.50
C LYS A 251 33.96 39.34 -29.73
#